data_AF-A0A080LVF2-F1
#
_entry.id   AF-A0A080LVF2-F1
#
_cell.length_a   1.000
_cell.length_b   1.000
_cell.length_c   1.000
_cell.angle_alpha   90.00
_cell.angle_beta   90.00
_cell.angle_gamma   90.00
#
_symmetry.space_group_name_H-M   'P 1'
#
loop_
_entity.id
_entity.type
_entity.pdbx_description
1 polymer ?
#
loop_
_entity_poly.entity_id
_entity_poly.type
_entity_poly.pdbx_seq_one_letter_code
_entity_poly.pdbx_strand_id
1 'polypeptide(L)'
;MLFSTTLQGFGEAHARLMREFTQVNALLALLRDGFHPESRGGQVRLGSDGLPVLDYPLGDVIWEATRRALLAMAEIQFAAGARWVSPAHETAPGYASWAEARKGINELPLKPFVCRVVSAHVMGGCGMADGPQRGVVDHRGRHFWLANLSIHDGSLFPTSLGVNPQLSIYGLVARNASLLAAELSGRPSPLIP
;
A
#
# COMPACT_ATOMS: atom_id res chain seq x y z
N MET A 1 15.41 4.17 -4.19
CA MET A 1 15.59 2.92 -3.42
C MET A 1 14.74 3.03 -2.18
N LEU A 2 13.79 2.10 -1.96
CA LEU A 2 12.87 2.17 -0.81
C LEU A 2 13.64 2.20 0.53
N PHE A 3 14.67 1.36 0.65
CA PHE A 3 15.52 1.29 1.83
C PHE A 3 16.06 2.66 2.26
N SER A 4 16.67 3.42 1.34
CA SER A 4 17.29 4.71 1.67
C SER A 4 16.28 5.80 2.07
N THR A 5 15.03 5.70 1.60
CA THR A 5 13.96 6.66 1.93
C THR A 5 13.19 6.27 3.20
N THR A 6 13.27 5.02 3.63
CA THR A 6 12.52 4.50 4.78
C THR A 6 13.39 4.05 5.94
N LEU A 7 14.72 4.18 5.85
CA LEU A 7 15.62 3.85 6.93
C LEU A 7 15.41 4.76 8.15
N GLN A 8 15.35 4.18 9.34
CA GLN A 8 15.12 4.90 10.60
C GLN A 8 16.32 5.72 11.07
N GLY A 9 16.07 6.67 11.97
CA GLY A 9 17.09 7.47 12.61
C GLY A 9 17.74 8.54 11.73
N PHE A 10 18.68 9.29 12.32
CA PHE A 10 19.41 10.39 11.69
C PHE A 10 20.86 10.42 12.19
N GLY A 11 21.71 11.23 11.54
CA GLY A 11 23.10 11.44 11.95
C GLY A 11 23.96 10.18 11.86
N GLU A 12 24.83 9.96 12.86
CA GLU A 12 25.83 8.89 12.84
C GLU A 12 25.22 7.48 12.79
N ALA A 13 24.12 7.24 13.51
CA ALA A 13 23.42 5.96 13.52
C ALA A 13 22.92 5.60 12.12
N HIS A 14 22.28 6.56 11.45
CA HIS A 14 21.84 6.39 10.06
C HIS A 14 23.03 6.19 9.10
N ALA A 15 24.08 7.01 9.24
CA ALA A 15 25.27 6.90 8.40
C ALA A 15 25.96 5.53 8.53
N ARG A 16 25.96 4.93 9.72
CA ARG A 16 26.48 3.57 9.93
C ARG A 16 25.68 2.53 9.16
N LEU A 17 24.36 2.58 9.24
CA LEU A 17 23.47 1.67 8.50
C LEU A 17 23.66 1.81 6.98
N MET A 18 23.79 3.05 6.49
CA MET A 18 24.02 3.32 5.08
C MET A 18 25.39 2.84 4.58
N ARG A 19 26.43 2.85 5.43
CA ARG A 19 27.74 2.25 5.08
C ARG A 19 27.65 0.75 4.87
N GLU A 20 26.75 0.08 5.58
CA GLU A 20 26.53 -1.36 5.49
C GLU A 20 25.49 -1.73 4.40
N PHE A 21 25.00 -0.77 3.62
CA PHE A 21 23.90 -0.95 2.67
C PHE A 21 24.05 -2.18 1.75
N THR A 22 25.25 -2.45 1.25
CA THR A 22 25.53 -3.59 0.35
C THR A 22 25.49 -4.96 1.04
N GLN A 23 25.38 -4.97 2.37
CA GLN A 23 25.27 -6.16 3.23
C GLN A 23 23.88 -6.29 3.86
N VAL A 24 22.93 -5.43 3.48
CA VAL A 24 21.58 -5.42 4.04
C VAL A 24 20.60 -6.10 3.09
N ASN A 25 19.84 -7.05 3.63
CA ASN A 25 18.60 -7.50 3.03
C ASN A 25 17.42 -6.70 3.62
N ALA A 26 16.51 -6.26 2.77
CA ALA A 26 15.26 -5.64 3.19
C ALA A 26 14.09 -6.58 2.88
N LEU A 27 13.25 -6.82 3.88
CA LEU A 27 12.01 -7.56 3.74
C LEU A 27 10.84 -6.64 4.11
N LEU A 28 9.78 -6.69 3.32
CA LEU A 28 8.55 -5.95 3.55
C LEU A 28 7.35 -6.89 3.59
N ALA A 29 6.29 -6.46 4.26
CA ALA A 29 5.01 -7.12 4.26
C ALA A 29 3.97 -6.18 3.67
N LEU A 30 3.03 -6.73 2.89
CA LEU A 30 1.89 -6.00 2.37
C LEU A 30 0.70 -6.21 3.31
N LEU A 31 0.20 -5.11 3.85
CA LEU A 31 -1.02 -5.09 4.66
C LEU A 31 -2.17 -4.62 3.78
N ARG A 32 -3.32 -5.27 3.90
CA ARG A 32 -4.51 -5.00 3.10
C ARG A 32 -5.64 -4.48 3.99
N ASP A 33 -6.22 -3.36 3.58
CA ASP A 33 -7.43 -2.77 4.15
C ASP A 33 -8.68 -3.20 3.36
N GLY A 34 -9.86 -2.82 3.82
CA GLY A 34 -11.15 -3.08 3.16
C GLY A 34 -11.78 -4.44 3.45
N PHE A 35 -11.08 -5.33 4.17
CA PHE A 35 -11.56 -6.68 4.53
C PHE A 35 -11.92 -6.82 6.01
N HIS A 36 -11.84 -5.73 6.77
CA HIS A 36 -12.25 -5.68 8.17
C HIS A 36 -13.12 -4.44 8.43
N PRO A 37 -14.23 -4.54 9.20
CA PRO A 37 -15.11 -3.39 9.47
C PRO A 37 -14.40 -2.16 10.06
N GLU A 38 -13.35 -2.39 10.84
CA GLU A 38 -12.51 -1.37 11.49
C GLU A 38 -11.24 -0.99 10.69
N SER A 39 -11.04 -1.60 9.51
CA SER A 39 -9.94 -1.25 8.59
C SER A 39 -10.53 -1.05 7.20
N ARG A 40 -11.22 0.08 7.00
CA ARG A 40 -11.91 0.39 5.74
C ARG A 40 -11.04 1.10 4.70
N GLY A 41 -9.85 1.52 5.10
CA GLY A 41 -8.90 2.26 4.27
C GLY A 41 -8.91 3.76 4.48
N GLY A 42 -8.19 4.46 3.63
CA GLY A 42 -8.04 5.91 3.68
C GLY A 42 -9.08 6.69 2.87
N GLN A 43 -8.99 8.01 2.96
CA GLN A 43 -9.78 8.95 2.18
C GLN A 43 -8.86 9.97 1.54
N VAL A 44 -9.13 10.30 0.27
CA VAL A 44 -8.49 11.43 -0.40
C VAL A 44 -9.44 12.62 -0.33
N ARG A 45 -8.92 13.76 0.12
CA ARG A 45 -9.65 15.04 0.20
C ARG A 45 -8.79 16.15 -0.35
N LEU A 46 -9.40 17.27 -0.73
CA LEU A 46 -8.65 18.49 -1.03
C LEU A 46 -8.36 19.23 0.27
N GLY A 47 -7.11 19.61 0.47
CA GLY A 47 -6.68 20.49 1.55
C GLY A 47 -7.16 21.92 1.36
N SER A 48 -6.91 22.78 2.35
CA SER A 48 -7.26 24.21 2.28
C SER A 48 -6.49 24.98 1.19
N ASP A 49 -5.37 24.42 0.74
CA ASP A 49 -4.53 24.89 -0.37
C ASP A 49 -4.94 24.29 -1.72
N GLY A 50 -5.99 23.46 -1.76
CA GLY A 50 -6.46 22.76 -2.95
C GLY A 50 -5.61 21.55 -3.35
N LEU A 51 -4.59 21.18 -2.59
CA LEU A 51 -3.77 20.00 -2.88
C LEU A 51 -4.43 18.71 -2.34
N PRO A 52 -4.26 17.56 -3.01
CA PRO A 52 -4.79 16.30 -2.52
C PRO A 52 -4.07 15.87 -1.24
N VAL A 53 -4.85 15.53 -0.21
CA VAL A 53 -4.41 14.96 1.06
C VAL A 53 -4.98 13.56 1.17
N LEU A 54 -4.10 12.58 1.43
CA LEU A 54 -4.49 11.23 1.79
C LEU A 54 -4.51 11.11 3.32
N ASP A 55 -5.71 11.00 3.88
CA ASP A 55 -5.90 10.67 5.29
C ASP A 55 -6.13 9.16 5.43
N TYR A 56 -5.25 8.47 6.16
CA TYR A 56 -5.27 7.02 6.27
C TYR A 56 -5.24 6.59 7.75
N PRO A 57 -6.39 6.24 8.34
CA PRO A 57 -6.44 5.84 9.74
C PRO A 57 -5.66 4.53 9.98
N LEU A 58 -4.64 4.60 10.84
CA LEU A 58 -3.89 3.44 11.28
C LEU A 58 -4.39 3.03 12.67
N GLY A 59 -5.44 2.20 12.68
CA GLY A 59 -6.06 1.66 13.90
C GLY A 59 -5.49 0.31 14.33
N ASP A 60 -6.09 -0.25 15.38
CA ASP A 60 -5.59 -1.46 16.07
C ASP A 60 -5.45 -2.67 15.14
N VAL A 61 -6.38 -2.86 14.20
CA VAL A 61 -6.32 -3.95 13.22
C VAL A 61 -5.05 -3.88 12.37
N ILE A 62 -4.67 -2.68 11.93
CA ILE A 62 -3.44 -2.49 11.14
C ILE A 62 -2.21 -2.69 12.03
N TRP A 63 -2.23 -2.23 13.28
CA TRP A 63 -1.08 -2.38 14.18
C TRP A 63 -0.89 -3.83 14.66
N GLU A 64 -1.96 -4.58 14.87
CA GLU A 64 -1.92 -6.03 15.14
C GLU A 64 -1.26 -6.76 13.97
N ALA A 65 -1.76 -6.51 12.75
CA ALA A 65 -1.21 -7.11 11.53
C ALA A 65 0.24 -6.69 11.29
N THR A 66 0.59 -5.43 11.59
CA THR A 66 1.97 -4.92 11.55
C THR A 66 2.87 -5.69 12.52
N ARG A 67 2.43 -5.91 13.77
CA ARG A 67 3.22 -6.67 14.76
C ARG A 67 3.50 -8.08 14.27
N ARG A 68 2.48 -8.78 13.78
CA ARG A 68 2.60 -10.13 13.21
C ARG A 68 3.56 -10.15 12.02
N ALA A 69 3.45 -9.17 11.12
CA ALA A 69 4.35 -9.04 10.00
C ALA A 69 5.80 -8.82 10.42
N LEU A 70 6.06 -7.90 11.37
CA LEU A 70 7.41 -7.65 11.88
C LEU A 70 8.02 -8.90 12.51
N LEU A 71 7.24 -9.67 13.29
CA LEU A 71 7.66 -10.93 13.88
C LEU A 71 8.04 -11.96 12.81
N ALA A 72 7.15 -12.21 11.85
CA ALA A 72 7.39 -13.18 10.77
C ALA A 72 8.61 -12.78 9.91
N MET A 73 8.73 -11.49 9.57
CA MET A 73 9.88 -11.00 8.79
C MET A 73 11.19 -11.16 9.55
N ALA A 74 11.23 -10.84 10.86
CA ALA A 74 12.42 -11.03 11.68
C ALA A 74 12.83 -12.51 11.78
N GLU A 75 11.86 -13.42 11.95
CA GLU A 75 12.10 -14.86 11.97
C GLU A 75 12.69 -15.35 10.64
N ILE A 76 12.13 -14.92 9.50
CA ILE A 76 12.65 -15.24 8.16
C ILE A 76 14.08 -14.75 8.00
N GLN A 77 14.39 -13.52 8.42
CA GLN A 77 15.74 -12.95 8.30
C GLN A 77 16.76 -13.76 9.09
N PHE A 78 16.45 -14.13 10.33
CA PHE A 78 17.35 -14.98 11.13
C PHE A 78 17.48 -16.39 10.54
N ALA A 79 16.39 -17.00 10.08
CA ALA A 79 16.43 -18.29 9.39
C ALA A 79 17.27 -18.25 8.10
N ALA A 80 17.32 -17.09 7.43
CA ALA A 80 18.17 -16.84 6.27
C ALA A 80 19.64 -16.49 6.62
N GLY A 81 20.00 -16.46 7.90
CA GLY A 81 21.38 -16.24 8.37
C GLY A 81 21.74 -14.79 8.71
N ALA A 82 20.75 -13.90 8.89
CA ALA A 82 21.01 -12.54 9.36
C ALA A 82 21.71 -12.56 10.73
N ARG A 83 22.80 -11.79 10.87
CA ARG A 83 23.53 -11.63 12.14
C ARG A 83 22.82 -10.73 13.14
N TRP A 84 22.01 -9.81 12.63
CA TRP A 84 21.14 -8.95 13.42
C TRP A 84 19.97 -8.47 12.54
N VAL A 85 18.88 -8.08 13.18
CA VAL A 85 17.70 -7.51 12.51
C VAL A 85 17.22 -6.27 13.25
N SER A 86 16.64 -5.31 12.54
CA SER A 86 15.97 -4.17 13.16
C SER A 86 14.66 -3.90 12.42
N PRO A 87 13.51 -3.81 13.13
CA PRO A 87 12.26 -3.41 12.49
C PRO A 87 12.32 -1.92 12.12
N ALA A 88 11.57 -1.52 11.10
CA ALA A 88 11.44 -0.11 10.69
C ALA A 88 10.64 0.69 11.73
N HIS A 89 11.28 1.03 12.84
CA HIS A 89 10.69 1.67 14.01
C HIS A 89 11.73 2.60 14.64
N GLU A 90 11.34 3.85 14.95
CA GLU A 90 12.31 4.91 15.29
C GLU A 90 13.18 4.61 16.51
N THR A 91 12.64 3.87 17.49
CA THR A 91 13.35 3.56 18.74
C THR A 91 13.79 2.11 18.87
N ALA A 92 13.58 1.28 17.84
CA ALA A 92 13.95 -0.13 17.95
C ALA A 92 15.47 -0.30 17.81
N PRO A 93 16.13 -1.05 18.71
CA PRO A 93 17.53 -1.41 18.52
C PRO A 93 17.67 -2.45 17.39
N GLY A 94 18.91 -2.75 17.03
CA GLY A 94 19.23 -4.00 16.34
C GLY A 94 19.24 -5.15 17.34
N TYR A 95 18.57 -6.25 17.02
CA TYR A 95 18.53 -7.47 17.80
C TYR A 95 19.49 -8.50 17.21
N ALA A 96 20.25 -9.23 18.02
CA ALA A 96 21.24 -10.19 17.56
C ALA A 96 20.70 -11.63 17.46
N SER A 97 19.50 -11.89 17.99
CA SER A 97 18.84 -13.19 17.91
C SER A 97 17.33 -13.08 17.73
N TRP A 98 16.72 -14.15 17.24
CA TRP A 98 15.26 -14.25 17.13
C TRP A 98 14.56 -14.09 18.48
N ALA A 99 15.08 -14.69 19.55
CA ALA A 99 14.48 -14.59 20.88
C ALA A 99 14.42 -13.14 21.38
N GLU A 100 15.51 -12.39 21.20
CA GLU A 100 15.57 -10.96 21.53
C GLU A 100 14.61 -10.13 20.66
N ALA A 101 14.62 -10.36 19.34
CA ALA A 101 13.75 -9.65 18.41
C ALA A 101 12.27 -9.93 18.70
N ARG A 102 11.90 -11.18 18.96
CA ARG A 102 10.53 -11.57 19.30
C ARG A 102 10.06 -10.85 20.57
N LYS A 103 10.88 -10.83 21.62
CA LYS A 103 10.54 -10.11 22.86
C LYS A 103 10.40 -8.63 22.59
N GLY A 104 11.43 -8.01 22.01
CA GLY A 104 11.47 -6.58 21.75
C GLY A 104 10.30 -6.11 20.86
N ILE A 105 10.03 -6.80 19.76
CA ILE A 105 8.92 -6.48 18.85
C ILE A 105 7.56 -6.57 19.55
N ASN A 106 7.34 -7.48 20.49
CA ASN A 106 6.08 -7.55 21.23
C ASN A 106 5.89 -6.38 22.21
N GLU A 107 6.99 -5.82 22.72
CA GLU A 107 6.98 -4.69 23.65
C GLU A 107 6.98 -3.32 22.94
N LEU A 108 7.23 -3.28 21.63
CA LEU A 108 7.29 -2.01 20.87
C LEU A 108 5.93 -1.29 20.82
N PRO A 109 5.91 0.05 21.01
CA PRO A 109 4.74 0.89 20.80
C PRO A 109 4.49 1.11 19.31
N LEU A 110 3.53 0.38 18.73
CA LEU A 110 3.14 0.55 17.33
C LEU A 110 2.07 1.64 17.22
N LYS A 111 2.47 2.78 16.64
CA LYS A 111 1.60 3.94 16.45
C LYS A 111 2.13 4.86 15.34
N PRO A 112 1.30 5.79 14.82
CA PRO A 112 1.74 6.77 13.83
C PRO A 112 2.99 7.52 14.26
N PHE A 113 3.85 7.86 13.30
CA PHE A 113 5.12 8.58 13.48
C PHE A 113 6.21 7.85 14.26
N VAL A 114 5.96 6.62 14.73
CA VAL A 114 6.95 5.82 15.49
C VAL A 114 7.26 4.50 14.79
N CYS A 115 6.23 3.76 14.39
CA CYS A 115 6.40 2.60 13.50
C CYS A 115 6.18 3.05 12.06
N ARG A 116 7.14 2.74 11.18
CA ARG A 116 7.09 3.20 9.80
C ARG A 116 6.24 2.27 8.96
N VAL A 117 5.12 2.82 8.49
CA VAL A 117 4.25 2.23 7.46
C VAL A 117 4.24 3.18 6.28
N VAL A 118 4.31 2.63 5.08
CA VAL A 118 4.27 3.40 3.83
C VAL A 118 3.18 2.85 2.92
N SER A 119 2.55 3.73 2.16
CA SER A 119 1.66 3.35 1.06
C SER A 119 2.39 3.56 -0.27
N ALA A 120 2.36 2.56 -1.14
CA ALA A 120 2.93 2.63 -2.49
C ALA A 120 1.85 2.54 -3.59
N HIS A 121 0.76 1.82 -3.31
CA HIS A 121 -0.27 1.48 -4.28
C HIS A 121 -1.63 1.97 -3.79
N VAL A 122 -1.83 3.30 -3.77
CA VAL A 122 -3.13 3.87 -3.45
C VAL A 122 -4.11 3.51 -4.57
N MET A 123 -5.23 2.90 -4.20
CA MET A 123 -6.28 2.43 -5.09
C MET A 123 -7.65 2.83 -4.53
N GLY A 124 -8.70 2.77 -5.35
CA GLY A 124 -10.04 3.19 -4.95
C GLY A 124 -10.25 4.71 -5.02
N GLY A 125 -11.32 5.19 -4.40
CA GLY A 125 -11.75 6.59 -4.45
C GLY A 125 -12.79 6.89 -5.53
N CYS A 126 -12.74 6.19 -6.67
CA CYS A 126 -13.78 6.20 -7.70
C CYS A 126 -14.24 4.79 -8.03
N GLY A 127 -14.50 4.01 -6.98
CA GLY A 127 -14.74 2.57 -7.07
C GLY A 127 -15.90 2.19 -7.99
N MET A 128 -15.70 1.12 -8.76
CA MET A 128 -16.73 0.46 -9.55
C MET A 128 -17.81 -0.14 -8.65
N ALA A 129 -19.06 0.01 -9.04
CA ALA A 129 -20.18 -0.65 -8.41
C ALA A 129 -21.23 -1.05 -9.45
N ASP A 130 -22.26 -1.76 -9.01
CA ASP A 130 -23.46 -2.07 -9.79
C ASP A 130 -24.54 -0.97 -9.70
N GLY A 131 -24.29 0.10 -8.94
CA GLY A 131 -25.19 1.24 -8.83
C GLY A 131 -24.60 2.45 -8.11
N PRO A 132 -25.19 3.65 -8.31
CA PRO A 132 -24.67 4.93 -7.80
C PRO A 132 -24.64 5.05 -6.27
N GLN A 133 -25.38 4.20 -5.54
CA GLN A 133 -25.42 4.25 -4.07
C GLN A 133 -24.17 3.64 -3.43
N ARG A 134 -23.37 2.88 -4.19
CA ARG A 134 -22.24 2.09 -3.67
C ARG A 134 -20.90 2.40 -4.34
N GLY A 135 -20.88 3.23 -5.37
CA GLY A 135 -19.68 3.55 -6.11
C GLY A 135 -19.87 4.78 -6.99
N VAL A 136 -18.83 5.10 -7.75
CA VAL A 136 -18.77 6.30 -8.59
C VAL A 136 -19.03 5.98 -10.05
N VAL A 137 -18.64 4.78 -10.48
CA VAL A 137 -18.68 4.35 -11.87
C VAL A 137 -19.25 2.94 -12.02
N ASP A 138 -19.77 2.64 -13.21
CA ASP A 138 -20.14 1.27 -13.60
C ASP A 138 -18.89 0.42 -13.91
N HIS A 139 -19.11 -0.86 -14.24
CA HIS A 139 -18.06 -1.82 -14.62
C HIS A 139 -17.25 -1.47 -15.89
N ARG A 140 -17.62 -0.41 -16.62
CA ARG A 140 -16.91 0.11 -17.81
C ARG A 140 -16.17 1.41 -17.48
N GLY A 141 -16.19 1.85 -16.21
CA GLY A 141 -15.62 3.13 -15.79
C GLY A 141 -16.49 4.33 -16.12
N ARG A 142 -17.77 4.16 -16.49
CA ARG A 142 -18.69 5.28 -16.77
C ARG A 142 -19.23 5.88 -15.48
N HIS A 143 -19.13 7.19 -15.34
CA HIS A 143 -19.63 7.89 -14.16
C HIS A 143 -21.15 7.82 -14.08
N PHE A 144 -21.70 7.44 -12.92
CA PHE A 144 -23.15 7.25 -12.80
C PHE A 144 -23.96 8.53 -12.99
N TRP A 145 -23.40 9.69 -12.63
CA TRP A 145 -24.11 10.97 -12.66
C TRP A 145 -23.74 11.87 -13.85
N LEU A 146 -22.73 11.50 -14.64
CA LEU A 146 -22.19 12.34 -15.71
C LEU A 146 -22.02 11.52 -16.99
N ALA A 147 -22.94 11.69 -17.93
CA ALA A 147 -23.08 10.82 -19.11
C ALA A 147 -21.82 10.70 -19.99
N ASN A 148 -21.01 11.78 -20.08
CA ASN A 148 -19.81 11.85 -20.91
C ASN A 148 -18.51 11.84 -20.09
N LEU A 149 -18.56 11.37 -18.84
CA LEU A 149 -17.37 11.21 -18.00
C LEU A 149 -17.06 9.73 -17.79
N SER A 150 -15.79 9.37 -17.97
CA SER A 150 -15.29 8.04 -17.65
C SER A 150 -13.92 8.10 -16.99
N ILE A 151 -13.66 7.17 -16.08
CA ILE A 151 -12.43 7.06 -15.30
C ILE A 151 -11.74 5.76 -15.69
N HIS A 152 -10.41 5.79 -15.85
CA HIS A 152 -9.61 4.67 -16.37
C HIS A 152 -8.25 4.60 -15.69
N ASP A 153 -8.24 4.31 -14.39
CA ASP A 153 -7.02 4.13 -13.60
C ASP A 153 -7.26 3.19 -12.39
N GLY A 154 -6.31 3.16 -11.44
CA GLY A 154 -6.40 2.34 -10.23
C GLY A 154 -7.50 2.78 -9.24
N SER A 155 -8.13 3.92 -9.43
CA SER A 155 -9.22 4.39 -8.56
C SER A 155 -10.51 3.60 -8.73
N LEU A 156 -10.62 2.86 -9.84
CA LEU A 156 -11.77 2.02 -10.18
C LEU A 156 -11.91 0.79 -9.28
N PHE A 157 -10.82 0.31 -8.69
CA PHE A 157 -10.86 -0.89 -7.85
C PHE A 157 -11.63 -0.58 -6.55
N PRO A 158 -12.66 -1.37 -6.18
CA PRO A 158 -13.44 -1.10 -4.97
C PRO A 158 -12.64 -1.19 -3.66
N THR A 159 -11.51 -1.90 -3.68
CA THR A 159 -10.60 -2.06 -2.54
C THR A 159 -9.20 -2.43 -3.07
N SER A 160 -8.17 -2.31 -2.22
CA SER A 160 -6.80 -2.73 -2.54
C SER A 160 -6.76 -4.20 -2.99
N LEU A 161 -5.88 -4.53 -3.94
CA LEU A 161 -5.70 -5.90 -4.42
C LEU A 161 -4.77 -6.75 -3.54
N GLY A 162 -3.97 -6.12 -2.66
CA GLY A 162 -2.97 -6.82 -1.84
C GLY A 162 -1.75 -7.33 -2.64
N VAL A 163 -1.61 -6.93 -3.90
CA VAL A 163 -0.51 -7.28 -4.81
C VAL A 163 -0.12 -6.04 -5.63
N ASN A 164 0.97 -6.13 -6.40
CA ASN A 164 1.39 -5.07 -7.31
C ASN A 164 0.30 -4.86 -8.39
N PRO A 165 -0.35 -3.68 -8.46
CA PRO A 165 -1.58 -3.54 -9.25
C PRO A 165 -1.35 -3.24 -10.73
N GLN A 166 -0.09 -3.07 -11.17
CA GLN A 166 0.25 -2.56 -12.50
C GLN A 166 -0.45 -3.32 -13.64
N LEU A 167 -0.31 -4.65 -13.69
CA LEU A 167 -0.93 -5.45 -14.75
C LEU A 167 -2.46 -5.48 -14.65
N SER A 168 -3.01 -5.48 -13.43
CA SER A 168 -4.45 -5.41 -13.21
C SER A 168 -5.04 -4.09 -13.71
N ILE A 169 -4.35 -2.98 -13.46
CA ILE A 169 -4.71 -1.65 -13.97
C ILE A 169 -4.64 -1.66 -15.50
N TYR A 170 -3.54 -2.15 -16.09
CA TYR A 170 -3.41 -2.21 -17.54
C TYR A 170 -4.52 -3.02 -18.20
N GLY A 171 -4.82 -4.22 -17.68
CA GLY A 171 -5.90 -5.05 -18.22
C GLY A 171 -7.27 -4.38 -18.12
N LEU A 172 -7.59 -3.78 -16.96
CA LEU A 172 -8.87 -3.08 -16.76
C LEU A 172 -9.01 -1.86 -17.68
N VAL A 173 -7.95 -1.05 -17.77
CA VAL A 173 -7.93 0.16 -18.59
C VAL A 173 -7.96 -0.18 -20.07
N ALA A 174 -7.19 -1.18 -20.53
CA ALA A 174 -7.22 -1.63 -21.92
C ALA A 174 -8.63 -2.10 -22.31
N ARG A 175 -9.28 -2.90 -21.47
CA ARG A 175 -10.67 -3.32 -21.68
C ARG A 175 -11.61 -2.12 -21.77
N ASN A 176 -11.59 -1.24 -20.78
CA ASN A 176 -12.56 -0.14 -20.69
C ASN A 176 -12.34 0.90 -21.81
N ALA A 177 -11.10 1.21 -22.15
CA ALA A 177 -10.77 2.10 -23.26
C ALA A 177 -11.18 1.50 -24.61
N SER A 178 -10.96 0.19 -24.84
CA SER A 178 -11.40 -0.48 -26.07
C SER A 178 -12.92 -0.53 -26.21
N LEU A 179 -13.66 -0.68 -25.11
CA LEU A 179 -15.13 -0.59 -25.10
C LEU A 179 -15.61 0.83 -25.41
N LEU A 180 -14.99 1.84 -24.78
CA LEU A 180 -15.28 3.24 -25.03
C LEU A 180 -15.03 3.63 -26.50
N ALA A 181 -13.89 3.21 -27.06
CA ALA A 181 -13.54 3.49 -28.45
C ALA A 181 -14.53 2.86 -29.43
N ALA A 182 -14.98 1.63 -29.16
CA ALA A 182 -15.99 0.95 -29.97
C ALA A 182 -17.32 1.71 -29.98
N GLU A 183 -17.78 2.14 -28.80
CA GLU A 183 -19.01 2.92 -28.64
C GLU A 183 -18.94 4.27 -29.38
N LEU A 184 -17.83 5.01 -29.22
CA LEU A 184 -17.68 6.34 -29.82
C LEU A 184 -17.49 6.30 -31.34
N SER A 185 -16.87 5.24 -31.87
CA SER A 185 -16.57 5.12 -33.30
C SER A 185 -17.60 4.30 -34.09
N GLY A 186 -18.47 3.54 -33.41
CA GLY A 186 -19.35 2.55 -34.02
C GLY A 186 -18.62 1.35 -34.64
N ARG A 187 -17.32 1.19 -34.37
CA ARG A 187 -16.47 0.08 -34.87
C ARG A 187 -16.31 -0.99 -33.81
N PRO A 188 -16.01 -2.25 -34.19
CA PRO A 188 -15.71 -3.29 -33.21
C PRO A 188 -14.51 -2.90 -32.34
N SER A 189 -14.50 -3.40 -31.11
CA SER A 189 -13.44 -3.16 -30.14
C SER A 189 -12.10 -3.71 -30.67
N PRO A 190 -10.99 -2.95 -30.60
CA PRO A 190 -9.69 -3.46 -31.00
C PRO A 190 -9.30 -4.65 -30.11
N LEU A 191 -8.64 -5.64 -30.69
CA LEU A 191 -8.09 -6.77 -29.93
C LEU A 191 -7.10 -6.23 -28.90
N ILE A 192 -7.23 -6.67 -27.65
CA ILE A 192 -6.24 -6.40 -26.62
C ILE A 192 -5.11 -7.42 -26.85
N PRO A 193 -3.90 -6.97 -27.20
CA PRO A 193 -2.77 -7.86 -27.46
C PRO A 193 -2.30 -8.60 -26.20
#